data_AF-A0A2N1UBP2-F1
#
_entry.id   AF-A0A2N1UBP2-F1
#
_cell.length_a   1.000
_cell.length_b   1.000
_cell.length_c   1.000
_cell.angle_alpha   90.00
_cell.angle_beta   90.00
_cell.angle_gamma   90.00
#
_symmetry.space_group_name_H-M   'P 1'
#
loop_
_entity.id
_entity.type
_entity.pdbx_description
1 polymer ?
#
loop_
_entity_poly.entity_id
_entity_poly.type
_entity_poly.pdbx_seq_one_letter_code
_entity_poly.pdbx_strand_id
1 'polypeptide(L)'
;MKVLFYTLIAIVILIITSFVFYSIDRNPCENQPETYGLVASNMGISDWVLICTSLFLGACALFVPYLAEILKRKLFSPKIEISFQLLPPFCHRTWLCSRQAQIKEAVYYFRFLVINEGRSRANNCEILLENLWDYDASHTPKLLLNFSPVRMAWSGNQSEQFVNINPKRKMYCDIGHVSSTEYQHKYEKERFVDVRGCSGDDLRFMLELPQYFYSQPNCLAPGRYILQIGFYSENAGDQKIFFDISWSGKWQDTEEKIFKEIVIKTTSRPKSV
;
A
#
# COMPACT_ATOMS: atom_id res chain seq x y z
N MET A 1 -8.69 19.89 16.40
CA MET A 1 -7.27 19.47 16.49
C MET A 1 -6.28 20.62 16.36
N LYS A 2 -6.39 21.51 15.34
CA LYS A 2 -5.67 22.81 15.34
C LYS A 2 -5.86 23.57 16.66
N VAL A 3 -7.12 23.66 17.11
CA VAL A 3 -7.48 24.28 18.40
C VAL A 3 -6.66 23.68 19.55
N LEU A 4 -6.66 22.35 19.72
CA LEU A 4 -5.98 21.66 20.82
C LEU A 4 -4.45 21.91 20.85
N PHE A 5 -3.80 21.98 19.69
CA PHE A 5 -2.39 22.32 19.58
C PHE A 5 -2.12 23.79 19.98
N TYR A 6 -2.95 24.72 19.51
CA TYR A 6 -2.86 26.12 19.92
C TYR A 6 -3.20 26.31 21.40
N THR A 7 -4.11 25.50 21.96
CA THR A 7 -4.42 25.51 23.40
C THR A 7 -3.22 25.05 24.22
N LEU A 8 -2.54 23.98 23.80
CA LEU A 8 -1.36 23.48 24.50
C LEU A 8 -0.21 24.51 24.46
N ILE A 9 0.04 25.12 23.31
CA ILE A 9 1.03 26.20 23.16
C ILE A 9 0.65 27.40 24.02
N ALA A 10 -0.62 27.82 24.03
CA ALA A 10 -1.09 28.95 24.82
C ALA A 10 -0.94 28.69 26.33
N ILE A 11 -1.21 27.45 26.80
CA ILE A 11 -1.02 27.07 28.20
C ILE A 11 0.47 27.12 28.57
N VAL A 12 1.35 26.59 27.73
CA VAL A 12 2.81 26.66 27.97
C VAL A 12 3.29 28.11 28.03
N ILE A 13 2.85 28.96 27.10
CA ILE A 13 3.19 30.38 27.10
C ILE A 13 2.69 31.06 28.38
N LEU A 14 1.45 30.80 28.79
CA LEU A 14 0.89 31.36 30.03
C LEU A 14 1.68 30.94 31.27
N ILE A 15 2.10 29.67 31.36
CA ILE A 15 2.90 29.18 32.50
C ILE A 15 4.26 29.89 32.54
N ILE A 16 4.93 30.04 31.39
CA ILE A 16 6.22 30.72 31.31
C ILE A 16 6.08 32.20 31.67
N THR A 17 5.07 32.91 31.13
CA THR A 17 4.90 34.34 31.42
C THR A 17 4.54 34.59 32.87
N SER A 18 3.67 33.77 33.48
CA SER A 18 3.36 33.88 34.91
C SER A 18 4.60 33.68 35.79
N PHE A 19 5.51 32.76 35.42
CA PHE A 19 6.73 32.50 36.18
C PHE A 19 7.75 33.66 36.08
N VAL A 20 7.86 34.26 34.89
CA VAL A 20 8.72 35.44 34.67
C VAL A 20 8.22 36.64 35.46
N PHE A 21 6.91 36.93 35.41
CA PHE A 21 6.33 38.05 36.17
C PHE A 21 6.48 37.86 37.69
N TYR A 22 6.32 36.64 38.18
CA TYR A 22 6.55 36.34 39.60
C TYR A 22 8.00 36.57 40.06
N SER A 23 8.97 36.36 39.16
CA SER A 23 10.41 36.48 39.49
C SER A 23 10.90 37.93 39.50
N ILE A 24 10.25 38.83 38.78
CA ILE A 24 10.63 40.26 38.70
C ILE A 24 10.26 41.01 40.00
N ASP A 25 9.23 40.56 40.73
CA ASP A 25 8.68 41.28 41.89
C ASP A 25 9.47 41.09 43.21
N ARG A 26 10.64 40.45 43.18
CA ARG A 26 11.41 40.06 44.38
C ARG A 26 12.85 40.58 44.46
N ASN A 27 13.14 41.79 43.97
CA ASN A 27 14.41 42.45 44.24
C ASN A 27 14.25 43.63 45.21
N PRO A 28 14.29 43.42 46.54
CA PRO A 28 14.53 44.50 47.48
C PRO A 28 16.02 44.92 47.39
N CYS A 29 16.27 46.16 46.98
CA CYS A 29 17.60 46.77 47.02
C CYS A 29 18.07 46.89 48.47
N GLU A 30 19.02 46.06 48.89
CA GLU A 30 19.69 46.20 50.18
C GLU A 30 21.20 46.34 49.97
N ASN A 31 21.74 47.51 50.34
CA ASN A 31 23.14 47.88 50.19
C ASN A 31 23.98 47.21 51.28
N GLN A 32 24.96 46.36 50.92
CA GLN A 32 25.99 45.90 51.87
C GLN A 32 27.41 45.88 51.29
N PRO A 33 28.43 46.07 52.16
CA PRO A 33 29.81 46.41 51.79
C PRO A 33 30.69 45.21 51.39
N GLU A 34 31.66 45.51 50.52
CA GLU A 34 32.53 44.55 49.82
C GLU A 34 33.52 43.82 50.74
N THR A 35 33.46 42.48 50.75
CA THR A 35 34.51 41.62 51.30
C THR A 35 34.88 40.53 50.28
N TYR A 36 36.13 40.55 49.83
CA TYR A 36 36.67 39.63 48.82
C TYR A 36 37.03 38.27 49.45
N GLY A 37 36.03 37.42 49.66
CA GLY A 37 36.21 35.97 49.88
C GLY A 37 35.91 35.19 48.60
N LEU A 38 36.36 33.94 48.46
CA LEU A 38 35.93 33.04 47.39
C LEU A 38 34.41 32.85 47.47
N VAL A 39 33.67 33.69 46.75
CA VAL A 39 32.22 33.72 46.73
C VAL A 39 31.77 32.53 45.90
N ALA A 40 31.30 31.48 46.57
CA ALA A 40 30.31 30.61 45.97
C ALA A 40 29.10 31.50 45.64
N SER A 41 29.04 31.99 44.41
CA SER A 41 27.97 32.87 43.95
C SER A 41 26.68 32.08 44.01
N ASN A 42 25.86 32.38 45.02
CA ASN A 42 24.49 31.88 45.09
C ASN A 42 23.80 32.31 43.79
N MET A 43 23.50 31.32 42.93
CA MET A 43 22.81 31.60 41.67
C MET A 43 21.50 32.32 41.98
N GLY A 44 21.31 33.47 41.32
CA GLY A 44 20.11 34.26 41.47
C GLY A 44 18.91 33.50 40.90
N ILE A 45 17.71 33.93 41.30
CA ILE A 45 16.46 33.41 40.72
C ILE A 45 16.46 33.61 39.19
N SER A 46 17.05 34.71 38.70
CA SER A 46 17.22 35.01 37.28
C SER A 46 18.01 33.93 36.53
N ASP A 47 19.07 33.41 37.13
CA ASP A 47 19.95 32.41 36.50
C ASP A 47 19.22 31.08 36.34
N TRP A 48 18.44 30.69 37.36
CA TRP A 48 17.59 29.51 37.30
C TRP A 48 16.48 29.62 36.25
N VAL A 49 15.83 30.79 36.15
CA VAL A 49 14.83 31.03 35.10
C VAL A 49 15.46 30.91 33.72
N LEU A 50 16.66 31.47 33.53
CA LEU A 50 17.38 31.39 32.26
C LEU A 50 17.76 29.94 31.93
N ILE A 51 18.34 29.20 32.88
CA ILE A 51 18.70 27.78 32.71
C ILE A 51 17.45 26.95 32.36
N CYS A 52 16.36 27.07 33.12
CA CYS A 52 15.12 26.34 32.87
C CYS A 52 14.51 26.67 31.51
N THR A 53 14.50 27.95 31.13
CA THR A 53 13.98 28.39 29.83
C THR A 53 14.84 27.86 28.69
N SER A 54 16.17 27.93 28.81
CA SER A 54 17.10 27.38 27.81
C SER A 54 16.96 25.87 27.67
N LEU A 55 16.83 25.14 28.78
CA LEU A 55 16.59 23.69 28.77
C LEU A 55 15.24 23.34 28.14
N PHE A 56 14.20 24.09 28.46
CA PHE A 56 12.86 23.91 27.87
C PHE A 56 12.88 24.15 26.36
N LEU A 57 13.47 25.26 25.91
CA LEU A 57 13.61 25.55 24.47
C LEU A 57 14.45 24.48 23.76
N GLY A 58 15.54 24.02 24.38
CA GLY A 58 16.35 22.92 23.87
C GLY A 58 15.55 21.63 23.73
N ALA A 59 14.76 21.27 24.75
CA ALA A 59 13.87 20.11 24.70
C ALA A 59 12.80 20.28 23.60
N CYS A 60 12.15 21.43 23.50
CA CYS A 60 11.17 21.70 22.44
C CYS A 60 11.79 21.59 21.04
N ALA A 61 12.98 22.14 20.83
CA ALA A 61 13.69 22.06 19.55
C ALA A 61 13.98 20.60 19.14
N LEU A 62 14.23 19.71 20.10
CA LEU A 62 14.46 18.28 19.85
C LEU A 62 13.15 17.49 19.67
N PHE A 63 12.15 17.71 20.53
CA PHE A 63 10.93 16.89 20.56
C PHE A 63 9.82 17.35 19.61
N VAL A 64 9.68 18.65 19.36
CA VAL A 64 8.59 19.19 18.53
C VAL A 64 8.67 18.68 17.09
N PRO A 65 9.83 18.67 16.40
CA PRO A 65 9.91 18.11 15.05
C PRO A 65 9.48 16.64 14.99
N TYR A 66 9.95 15.84 15.95
CA TYR A 66 9.61 14.42 16.06
C TYR A 66 8.11 14.19 16.30
N LEU A 67 7.52 14.92 17.26
CA LEU A 67 6.09 14.82 17.56
C LEU A 67 5.22 15.32 16.40
N ALA A 68 5.63 16.40 15.75
CA ALA A 68 4.95 16.94 14.57
C ALA A 68 4.96 15.92 13.43
N GLU A 69 6.06 15.19 13.24
CA GLU A 69 6.14 14.14 12.23
C GLU A 69 5.21 12.96 12.55
N ILE A 70 5.20 12.46 13.79
CA ILE A 70 4.27 11.40 14.22
C ILE A 70 2.82 11.84 14.01
N LEU A 71 2.48 13.04 14.46
CA LEU A 71 1.12 13.58 14.33
C LEU A 71 0.75 13.75 12.85
N LYS A 72 1.66 14.25 12.02
CA LYS A 72 1.44 14.41 10.58
C LYS A 72 1.23 13.06 9.90
N ARG A 73 2.06 12.05 10.20
CA ARG A 73 1.92 10.69 9.65
C ARG A 73 0.57 10.07 10.03
N LYS A 74 0.15 10.23 11.29
CA LYS A 74 -1.12 9.66 11.78
C LYS A 74 -2.36 10.42 11.28
N LEU A 75 -2.31 11.75 11.22
CA LEU A 75 -3.46 12.58 10.85
C LEU A 75 -3.67 12.63 9.34
N PHE A 76 -2.59 12.59 8.57
CA PHE A 76 -2.61 12.64 7.12
C PHE A 76 -2.20 11.31 6.52
N SER A 77 -2.42 10.18 7.19
CA SER A 77 -2.12 8.88 6.59
C SER A 77 -2.90 8.72 5.27
N PRO A 78 -2.28 8.18 4.21
CA PRO A 78 -3.01 7.74 3.04
C PRO A 78 -4.08 6.73 3.46
N LYS A 79 -5.21 6.73 2.74
CA LYS A 79 -6.27 5.76 2.95
C LYS A 79 -6.50 5.08 1.62
N ILE A 80 -5.97 3.87 1.49
CA ILE A 80 -6.11 3.10 0.25
C ILE A 80 -7.44 2.36 0.28
N GLU A 81 -8.12 2.35 -0.84
CA GLU A 81 -9.30 1.54 -1.08
C GLU A 81 -9.06 0.74 -2.36
N ILE A 82 -9.35 -0.55 -2.28
CA ILE A 82 -9.19 -1.50 -3.38
C ILE A 82 -10.57 -1.99 -3.75
N SER A 83 -10.93 -1.87 -5.02
CA SER A 83 -12.24 -2.28 -5.53
C SER A 83 -12.10 -3.03 -6.85
N PHE A 84 -13.05 -3.93 -7.12
CA PHE A 84 -13.12 -4.71 -8.35
C PHE A 84 -14.57 -4.91 -8.75
N GLN A 85 -14.84 -4.86 -10.04
CA GLN A 85 -16.15 -5.16 -10.63
C GLN A 85 -15.93 -5.90 -11.94
N LEU A 86 -16.81 -6.84 -12.30
CA LEU A 86 -16.70 -7.60 -13.54
C LEU A 86 -17.34 -6.84 -14.72
N LEU A 87 -16.86 -5.62 -14.97
CA LEU A 87 -17.37 -4.70 -16.00
C LEU A 87 -16.31 -3.66 -16.40
N PRO A 88 -16.42 -3.02 -17.57
CA PRO A 88 -15.54 -1.91 -17.93
C PRO A 88 -15.63 -0.77 -16.89
N PRO A 89 -14.50 -0.18 -16.46
CA PRO A 89 -13.15 -0.32 -17.01
C PRO A 89 -12.29 -1.42 -16.37
N PHE A 90 -12.78 -2.17 -15.37
CA PHE A 90 -12.03 -3.21 -14.67
C PHE A 90 -11.78 -4.44 -15.55
N CYS A 91 -12.73 -4.74 -16.42
CA CYS A 91 -12.62 -5.84 -17.37
C CYS A 91 -12.91 -5.29 -18.75
N HIS A 92 -12.03 -5.52 -19.72
CA HIS A 92 -12.22 -5.00 -21.07
C HIS A 92 -11.44 -5.82 -22.10
N ARG A 93 -11.99 -5.86 -23.31
CA ARG A 93 -11.35 -6.40 -24.49
C ARG A 93 -10.38 -5.37 -25.06
N THR A 94 -9.16 -5.82 -25.30
CA THR A 94 -8.14 -5.07 -26.02
C THR A 94 -7.65 -5.90 -27.19
N TRP A 95 -6.64 -5.38 -27.89
CA TRP A 95 -6.00 -6.05 -28.99
C TRP A 95 -4.51 -6.13 -28.70
N LEU A 96 -3.95 -7.34 -28.69
CA LEU A 96 -2.51 -7.51 -28.75
C LEU A 96 -2.05 -7.20 -30.16
N CYS A 97 -1.23 -6.16 -30.28
CA CYS A 97 -0.63 -5.74 -31.53
C CYS A 97 0.89 -5.97 -31.45
N SER A 98 1.38 -7.04 -32.06
CA SER A 98 2.83 -7.23 -32.24
C SER A 98 3.24 -6.69 -33.61
N ARG A 99 4.04 -5.62 -33.63
CA ARG A 99 4.55 -5.03 -34.89
C ARG A 99 5.44 -6.00 -35.66
N GLN A 100 6.19 -6.84 -34.96
CA GLN A 100 7.12 -7.80 -35.57
C GLN A 100 6.41 -8.98 -36.22
N ALA A 101 5.35 -9.48 -35.58
CA ALA A 101 4.65 -10.67 -36.04
C ALA A 101 3.36 -10.36 -36.82
N GLN A 102 3.00 -9.08 -36.99
CA GLN A 102 1.76 -8.62 -37.61
C GLN A 102 0.49 -9.27 -37.03
N ILE A 103 0.56 -9.67 -35.76
CA ILE A 103 -0.54 -10.32 -35.07
C ILE A 103 -1.46 -9.24 -34.52
N LYS A 104 -2.77 -9.41 -34.75
CA LYS A 104 -3.82 -8.64 -34.10
C LYS A 104 -4.85 -9.59 -33.51
N GLU A 105 -4.64 -9.95 -32.25
CA GLU A 105 -5.49 -10.91 -31.53
C GLU A 105 -6.26 -10.21 -30.42
N ALA A 106 -7.50 -10.62 -30.22
CA ALA A 106 -8.31 -10.11 -29.12
C ALA A 106 -7.81 -10.72 -27.80
N VAL A 107 -7.76 -9.88 -26.76
CA VAL A 107 -7.36 -10.29 -25.40
C VAL A 107 -8.26 -9.61 -24.39
N TYR A 108 -8.63 -10.32 -23.33
CA TYR A 108 -9.43 -9.79 -22.24
C TYR A 108 -8.57 -9.60 -21.00
N TYR A 109 -8.48 -8.36 -20.52
CA TYR A 109 -7.74 -8.03 -19.30
C TYR A 109 -8.68 -7.86 -18.12
N PHE A 110 -8.25 -8.34 -16.96
CA PHE A 110 -8.94 -8.25 -15.68
C PHE A 110 -8.05 -7.50 -14.69
N ARG A 111 -8.55 -6.38 -14.17
CA ARG A 111 -7.78 -5.49 -13.31
C ARG A 111 -8.64 -4.94 -12.18
N PHE A 112 -8.02 -4.65 -11.05
CA PHE A 112 -8.69 -4.00 -9.93
C PHE A 112 -8.22 -2.56 -9.79
N LEU A 113 -9.08 -1.72 -9.20
CA LEU A 113 -8.81 -0.32 -8.94
C LEU A 113 -8.22 -0.16 -7.55
N VAL A 114 -7.13 0.59 -7.47
CA VAL A 114 -6.54 1.12 -6.25
C VAL A 114 -6.72 2.62 -6.26
N ILE A 115 -7.39 3.13 -5.23
CA ILE A 115 -7.61 4.58 -5.05
C ILE A 115 -7.10 5.01 -3.69
N ASN A 116 -6.41 6.15 -3.65
CA ASN A 116 -6.03 6.77 -2.39
C ASN A 116 -7.08 7.82 -1.99
N GLU A 117 -8.01 7.43 -1.12
CA GLU A 117 -9.02 8.30 -0.54
C GLU A 117 -8.49 9.21 0.59
N GLY A 118 -7.23 9.02 0.98
CA GLY A 118 -6.57 9.79 2.03
C GLY A 118 -6.24 11.22 1.64
N ARG A 119 -5.59 11.93 2.57
CA ARG A 119 -5.20 13.34 2.40
C ARG A 119 -3.72 13.55 2.05
N SER A 120 -2.93 12.49 2.08
CA SER A 120 -1.53 12.51 1.63
C SER A 120 -1.27 11.43 0.59
N ARG A 121 -0.15 11.57 -0.12
CA ARG A 121 0.33 10.59 -1.10
C ARG A 121 0.76 9.30 -0.40
N ALA A 122 0.33 8.16 -0.95
CA ALA A 122 0.91 6.87 -0.60
C ALA A 122 2.21 6.69 -1.38
N ASN A 123 3.30 6.49 -0.66
CA ASN A 123 4.65 6.42 -1.21
C ASN A 123 5.09 4.98 -1.44
N ASN A 124 5.84 4.76 -2.52
CA ASN A 124 6.47 3.49 -2.87
C ASN A 124 5.51 2.30 -2.73
N CYS A 125 4.33 2.43 -3.34
CA CYS A 125 3.30 1.42 -3.28
C CYS A 125 3.70 0.23 -4.16
N GLU A 126 3.58 -0.97 -3.62
CA GLU A 126 3.73 -2.22 -4.36
C GLU A 126 2.54 -3.14 -4.10
N ILE A 127 2.32 -4.05 -5.04
CA ILE A 127 1.29 -5.07 -4.97
C ILE A 127 1.93 -6.42 -5.19
N LEU A 128 1.67 -7.34 -4.26
CA LEU A 128 2.20 -8.70 -4.30
C LEU A 128 1.05 -9.70 -4.38
N LEU A 129 1.13 -10.65 -5.30
CA LEU A 129 0.40 -11.90 -5.22
C LEU A 129 1.12 -12.77 -4.19
N GLU A 130 0.54 -12.94 -3.01
CA GLU A 130 1.21 -13.55 -1.86
C GLU A 130 0.98 -15.05 -1.77
N ASN A 131 -0.27 -15.47 -1.98
CA ASN A 131 -0.69 -16.86 -1.85
C ASN A 131 -1.71 -17.21 -2.94
N LEU A 132 -1.73 -18.49 -3.29
CA LEU A 132 -2.65 -19.08 -4.24
C LEU A 132 -3.27 -20.32 -3.59
N TRP A 133 -4.60 -20.46 -3.67
CA TRP A 133 -5.31 -21.69 -3.31
C TRP A 133 -5.92 -22.28 -4.57
N ASP A 134 -5.82 -23.60 -4.71
CA ASP A 134 -6.61 -24.38 -5.67
C ASP A 134 -7.80 -25.03 -4.94
N TYR A 135 -8.86 -25.37 -5.68
CA TYR A 135 -9.95 -26.17 -5.13
C TYR A 135 -9.75 -27.63 -5.49
N ASP A 136 -9.84 -28.50 -4.49
CA ASP A 136 -9.80 -29.94 -4.74
C ASP A 136 -11.15 -30.49 -5.24
N ALA A 137 -11.19 -31.81 -5.50
CA ALA A 137 -12.41 -32.51 -5.91
C ALA A 137 -13.55 -32.44 -4.87
N SER A 138 -13.26 -32.09 -3.62
CA SER A 138 -14.24 -31.87 -2.54
C SER A 138 -14.64 -30.39 -2.41
N HIS A 139 -14.27 -29.54 -3.36
CA HIS A 139 -14.51 -28.10 -3.36
C HIS A 139 -13.97 -27.39 -2.10
N THR A 140 -12.89 -27.91 -1.52
CA THR A 140 -12.19 -27.28 -0.40
C THR A 140 -10.96 -26.54 -0.91
N PRO A 141 -10.75 -25.26 -0.56
CA PRO A 141 -9.56 -24.53 -0.98
C PRO A 141 -8.32 -25.07 -0.27
N LYS A 142 -7.34 -25.54 -1.04
CA LYS A 142 -6.03 -26.00 -0.55
C LYS A 142 -4.97 -24.98 -0.91
N LEU A 143 -4.19 -24.57 0.10
CA LEU A 143 -3.10 -23.64 -0.10
C LEU A 143 -2.02 -24.31 -0.95
N LEU A 144 -1.59 -23.64 -2.03
CA LEU A 144 -0.47 -24.08 -2.82
C LEU A 144 0.83 -23.83 -2.04
N LEU A 145 1.32 -24.89 -1.39
CA LEU A 145 2.56 -24.84 -0.62
C LEU A 145 3.75 -24.49 -1.53
N ASN A 146 4.71 -23.75 -0.98
CA ASN A 146 5.92 -23.27 -1.67
C ASN A 146 5.67 -22.24 -2.79
N PHE A 147 4.50 -21.60 -2.81
CA PHE A 147 4.31 -20.40 -3.62
C PHE A 147 5.09 -19.22 -3.02
N SER A 148 6.01 -18.64 -3.78
CA SER A 148 6.76 -17.46 -3.35
C SER A 148 6.01 -16.20 -3.79
N PRO A 149 5.84 -15.19 -2.91
CA PRO A 149 5.19 -13.94 -3.27
C PRO A 149 5.80 -13.28 -4.50
N VAL A 150 4.96 -12.84 -5.45
CA VAL A 150 5.41 -12.19 -6.69
C VAL A 150 4.78 -10.83 -6.84
N ARG A 151 5.54 -9.89 -7.37
CA ARG A 151 5.03 -8.57 -7.73
C ARG A 151 4.03 -8.66 -8.88
N MET A 152 2.95 -7.89 -8.76
CA MET A 152 1.97 -7.72 -9.83
C MET A 152 2.27 -6.47 -10.67
N ALA A 153 1.78 -6.44 -11.91
CA ALA A 153 2.00 -5.30 -12.80
C ALA A 153 0.96 -4.19 -12.58
N TRP A 154 1.43 -2.95 -12.54
CA TRP A 154 0.54 -1.80 -12.65
C TRP A 154 0.10 -1.62 -14.10
N SER A 155 -1.19 -1.40 -14.32
CA SER A 155 -1.76 -1.30 -15.67
C SER A 155 -1.15 -0.12 -16.43
N GLY A 156 -0.56 -0.40 -17.59
CA GLY A 156 0.16 0.59 -18.40
C GLY A 156 1.55 0.96 -17.91
N ASN A 157 2.05 0.36 -16.83
CA ASN A 157 3.41 0.57 -16.32
C ASN A 157 4.03 -0.73 -15.78
N GLN A 158 4.42 -1.62 -16.69
CA GLN A 158 4.98 -2.93 -16.33
C GLN A 158 6.41 -2.86 -15.77
N SER A 159 7.15 -1.77 -15.99
CA SER A 159 8.55 -1.65 -15.56
C SER A 159 8.73 -1.07 -14.17
N GLU A 160 7.77 -0.29 -13.67
CA GLU A 160 7.88 0.29 -12.33
C GLU A 160 7.58 -0.72 -11.23
N GLN A 161 8.56 -0.95 -10.37
CA GLN A 161 8.38 -1.77 -9.18
C GLN A 161 7.48 -1.10 -8.14
N PHE A 162 7.67 0.20 -7.94
CA PHE A 162 7.00 0.99 -6.92
C PHE A 162 6.31 2.18 -7.57
N VAL A 163 5.09 2.50 -7.15
CA VAL A 163 4.35 3.66 -7.65
C VAL A 163 3.92 4.58 -6.51
N ASN A 164 3.83 5.88 -6.81
CA ASN A 164 3.31 6.88 -5.88
C ASN A 164 1.85 7.20 -6.22
N ILE A 165 0.94 7.01 -5.25
CA ILE A 165 -0.49 7.25 -5.45
C ILE A 165 -0.90 8.54 -4.74
N ASN A 166 -1.08 9.62 -5.50
CA ASN A 166 -1.57 10.90 -4.99
C ASN A 166 -3.00 10.78 -4.43
N PRO A 167 -3.43 11.65 -3.51
CA PRO A 167 -4.82 11.74 -3.07
C PRO A 167 -5.79 11.80 -4.25
N LYS A 168 -6.89 11.03 -4.16
CA LYS A 168 -7.94 10.86 -5.17
C LYS A 168 -7.49 10.29 -6.52
N ARG A 169 -6.22 9.89 -6.66
CA ARG A 169 -5.72 9.25 -7.87
C ARG A 169 -6.19 7.81 -7.93
N LYS A 170 -6.66 7.42 -9.11
CA LYS A 170 -7.05 6.06 -9.48
C LYS A 170 -5.91 5.40 -10.24
N MET A 171 -5.48 4.22 -9.80
CA MET A 171 -4.50 3.38 -10.46
C MET A 171 -5.09 1.99 -10.63
N TYR A 172 -4.85 1.34 -11.75
CA TYR A 172 -5.26 -0.05 -11.94
C TYR A 172 -4.05 -0.98 -11.80
N CYS A 173 -4.29 -2.16 -11.24
CA CYS A 173 -3.34 -3.25 -11.22
C CYS A 173 -3.98 -4.46 -11.90
N ASP A 174 -3.24 -5.03 -12.85
CA ASP A 174 -3.74 -6.12 -13.68
C ASP A 174 -3.62 -7.43 -12.88
N ILE A 175 -4.73 -8.16 -12.77
CA ILE A 175 -4.77 -9.51 -12.18
C ILE A 175 -4.19 -10.51 -13.18
N GLY A 176 -4.67 -10.42 -14.41
CA GLY A 176 -4.35 -11.36 -15.46
C GLY A 176 -5.15 -11.10 -16.73
N HIS A 177 -4.92 -11.95 -17.71
CA HIS A 177 -5.58 -11.86 -19.01
C HIS A 177 -5.94 -13.25 -19.57
N VAL A 178 -6.87 -13.24 -20.53
CA VAL A 178 -7.17 -14.40 -21.39
C VAL A 178 -6.92 -13.97 -22.83
N SER A 179 -5.96 -14.61 -23.48
CA SER A 179 -5.68 -14.44 -24.91
C SER A 179 -6.45 -15.45 -25.75
N SER A 180 -6.62 -15.18 -27.06
CA SER A 180 -7.29 -16.10 -27.98
C SER A 180 -6.57 -17.46 -28.06
N THR A 181 -7.31 -18.53 -28.37
CA THR A 181 -6.76 -19.89 -28.41
C THR A 181 -5.53 -20.02 -29.31
N GLU A 182 -5.60 -19.44 -30.50
CA GLU A 182 -4.49 -19.45 -31.44
C GLU A 182 -3.26 -18.75 -30.86
N TYR A 183 -3.47 -17.59 -30.22
CA TYR A 183 -2.37 -16.85 -29.61
C TYR A 183 -1.73 -17.61 -28.46
N GLN A 184 -2.54 -18.19 -27.56
CA GLN A 184 -2.02 -18.96 -26.43
C GLN A 184 -1.15 -20.13 -26.90
N HIS A 185 -1.67 -20.89 -27.86
CA HIS A 185 -1.00 -22.08 -28.39
C HIS A 185 0.30 -21.73 -29.10
N LYS A 186 0.33 -20.63 -29.85
CA LYS A 186 1.47 -20.26 -30.70
C LYS A 186 2.57 -19.50 -29.97
N TYR A 187 2.23 -18.67 -28.98
CA TYR A 187 3.19 -17.73 -28.37
C TYR A 187 3.32 -17.84 -26.85
N GLU A 188 2.31 -18.36 -26.14
CA GLU A 188 2.30 -18.34 -24.68
C GLU A 188 2.55 -19.74 -24.07
N LYS A 189 2.20 -20.82 -24.76
CA LYS A 189 2.24 -22.20 -24.25
C LYS A 189 3.55 -22.59 -23.55
N GLU A 190 4.70 -22.13 -24.06
CA GLU A 190 6.02 -22.45 -23.51
C GLU A 190 6.52 -21.46 -22.44
N ARG A 191 5.89 -20.28 -22.35
CA ARG A 191 6.32 -19.20 -21.47
C ARG A 191 5.78 -19.35 -20.05
N PHE A 192 4.61 -19.98 -19.91
CA PHE A 192 3.87 -20.06 -18.65
C PHE A 192 3.92 -21.45 -18.04
N VAL A 193 3.88 -21.49 -16.72
CA VAL A 193 3.88 -22.70 -15.89
C VAL A 193 2.51 -22.84 -15.25
N ASP A 194 1.87 -23.98 -15.52
CA ASP A 194 0.54 -24.28 -14.99
C ASP A 194 0.56 -24.62 -13.50
N VAL A 195 -0.59 -24.49 -12.85
CA VAL A 195 -0.83 -25.14 -11.56
C VAL A 195 -0.75 -26.66 -11.74
N ARG A 196 -0.18 -27.37 -10.75
CA ARG A 196 0.09 -28.81 -10.83
C ARG A 196 -1.16 -29.61 -11.26
N GLY A 197 -0.94 -30.62 -12.10
CA GLY A 197 -1.99 -31.55 -12.53
C GLY A 197 -2.75 -31.13 -13.79
N CYS A 198 -2.42 -29.98 -14.38
CA CYS A 198 -2.97 -29.57 -15.66
C CYS A 198 -2.05 -30.00 -16.79
N SER A 199 -2.54 -30.91 -17.63
CA SER A 199 -1.87 -31.34 -18.86
C SER A 199 -2.90 -31.27 -19.98
N GLY A 200 -2.78 -30.29 -20.86
CA GLY A 200 -3.73 -30.14 -21.95
C GLY A 200 -3.52 -28.91 -22.81
N ASP A 201 -4.30 -28.86 -23.89
CA ASP A 201 -4.43 -27.72 -24.80
C ASP A 201 -5.53 -26.74 -24.35
N ASP A 202 -6.00 -26.88 -23.10
CA ASP A 202 -6.99 -26.02 -22.49
C ASP A 202 -6.50 -24.57 -22.38
N LEU A 203 -7.43 -23.63 -22.46
CA LEU A 203 -7.14 -22.22 -22.30
C LEU A 203 -6.84 -21.87 -20.85
N ARG A 204 -5.82 -21.05 -20.69
CA ARG A 204 -5.34 -20.63 -19.39
C ARG A 204 -5.72 -19.17 -19.16
N PHE A 205 -5.86 -18.82 -17.90
CA PHE A 205 -5.90 -17.44 -17.43
C PHE A 205 -4.48 -17.07 -16.97
N MET A 206 -3.81 -16.20 -17.72
CA MET A 206 -2.43 -15.80 -17.46
C MET A 206 -2.41 -14.75 -16.35
N LEU A 207 -1.58 -14.94 -15.32
CA LEU A 207 -1.39 -13.92 -14.30
C LEU A 207 -0.48 -12.82 -14.84
N GLU A 208 -0.85 -11.55 -14.61
CA GLU A 208 -0.09 -10.41 -15.13
C GLU A 208 1.03 -10.05 -14.16
N LEU A 209 2.22 -10.61 -14.42
CA LEU A 209 3.41 -10.47 -13.59
C LEU A 209 4.52 -9.80 -14.40
N PRO A 210 5.25 -8.81 -13.87
CA PRO A 210 6.41 -8.22 -14.55
C PRO A 210 7.54 -9.23 -14.80
N GLN A 211 7.62 -10.28 -13.97
CA GLN A 211 8.60 -11.34 -14.06
C GLN A 211 7.94 -12.70 -13.86
N TYR A 212 8.23 -13.63 -14.78
CA TYR A 212 7.75 -15.01 -14.72
C TYR A 212 8.84 -15.91 -14.14
N PHE A 213 8.50 -16.62 -13.07
CA PHE A 213 9.38 -17.62 -12.47
C PHE A 213 8.97 -19.01 -12.96
N TYR A 214 9.91 -19.76 -13.54
CA TYR A 214 9.66 -21.13 -14.00
C TYR A 214 9.50 -22.15 -12.84
N SER A 215 9.85 -21.75 -11.62
CA SER A 215 9.77 -22.60 -10.43
C SER A 215 8.39 -22.63 -9.79
N GLN A 216 7.43 -21.84 -10.26
CA GLN A 216 6.08 -21.77 -9.68
C GLN A 216 5.02 -21.40 -10.71
N PRO A 217 3.74 -21.72 -10.45
CA PRO A 217 2.67 -21.42 -11.38
C PRO A 217 2.49 -19.93 -11.62
N ASN A 218 2.27 -19.56 -12.88
CA ASN A 218 2.02 -18.18 -13.32
C ASN A 218 0.83 -18.08 -14.29
N CYS A 219 0.08 -19.16 -14.47
CA CYS A 219 -1.21 -19.18 -15.13
C CYS A 219 -2.14 -20.19 -14.44
N LEU A 220 -3.45 -19.98 -14.60
CA LEU A 220 -4.50 -20.81 -14.02
C LEU A 220 -5.21 -21.57 -15.14
N ALA A 221 -5.18 -22.90 -15.08
CA ALA A 221 -5.98 -23.75 -15.94
C ALA A 221 -7.47 -23.67 -15.55
N PRO A 222 -8.40 -24.27 -16.32
CA PRO A 222 -9.81 -24.28 -15.96
C PRO A 222 -10.04 -24.86 -14.54
N GLY A 223 -10.81 -24.18 -13.72
CA GLY A 223 -10.99 -24.54 -12.32
C GLY A 223 -11.42 -23.38 -11.43
N ARG A 224 -11.33 -23.58 -10.11
CA ARG A 224 -11.57 -22.54 -9.12
C ARG A 224 -10.32 -22.29 -8.29
N TYR A 225 -10.07 -21.03 -7.99
CA TYR A 225 -8.87 -20.58 -7.29
C TYR A 225 -9.19 -19.42 -6.35
N ILE A 226 -8.36 -19.23 -5.32
CA ILE A 226 -8.34 -17.99 -4.54
C ILE A 226 -6.96 -17.36 -4.70
N LEU A 227 -6.91 -16.06 -5.01
CA LEU A 227 -5.69 -15.26 -4.96
C LEU A 227 -5.71 -14.40 -3.70
N GLN A 228 -4.63 -14.40 -2.92
CA GLN A 228 -4.40 -13.36 -1.90
C GLN A 228 -3.43 -12.33 -2.47
N ILE A 229 -3.91 -11.10 -2.58
CA ILE A 229 -3.13 -9.97 -3.07
C ILE A 229 -2.90 -8.99 -1.91
N GLY A 230 -1.64 -8.69 -1.63
CA GLY A 230 -1.20 -7.74 -0.62
C GLY A 230 -0.83 -6.41 -1.25
N PHE A 231 -1.34 -5.30 -0.70
CA PHE A 231 -0.91 -3.95 -1.00
C PHE A 231 0.00 -3.46 0.13
N TYR A 232 1.17 -2.94 -0.25
CA TYR A 232 2.19 -2.42 0.65
C TYR A 232 2.58 -1.00 0.25
N SER A 233 2.92 -0.16 1.24
CA SER A 233 3.39 1.21 1.05
C SER A 233 4.18 1.64 2.28
N GLU A 234 5.13 2.56 2.11
CA GLU A 234 5.96 3.06 3.23
C GLU A 234 5.17 3.82 4.31
N ASN A 235 4.08 4.47 3.92
CA ASN A 235 3.34 5.38 4.80
C ASN A 235 1.84 5.10 4.88
N ALA A 236 1.34 4.04 4.25
CA ALA A 236 -0.02 3.54 4.41
C ALA A 236 0.01 2.17 5.11
N GLY A 237 -1.08 1.81 5.79
CA GLY A 237 -1.23 0.45 6.33
C GLY A 237 -1.30 -0.59 5.23
N ASP A 238 -0.81 -1.79 5.51
CA ASP A 238 -0.92 -2.94 4.61
C ASP A 238 -2.40 -3.36 4.46
N GLN A 239 -2.76 -3.81 3.26
CA GLN A 239 -4.09 -4.31 2.98
C GLN A 239 -4.03 -5.61 2.21
N LYS A 240 -4.88 -6.57 2.59
CA LYS A 240 -4.97 -7.86 1.91
C LYS A 240 -6.36 -8.00 1.32
N ILE A 241 -6.42 -8.30 0.03
CA ILE A 241 -7.65 -8.57 -0.70
C ILE A 241 -7.59 -10.00 -1.26
N PHE A 242 -8.74 -10.67 -1.25
CA PHE A 242 -8.86 -12.03 -1.76
C PHE A 242 -9.78 -12.04 -2.97
N PHE A 243 -9.35 -12.69 -4.05
CA PHE A 243 -10.14 -12.88 -5.27
C PHE A 243 -10.45 -14.36 -5.47
N ASP A 244 -11.73 -14.72 -5.43
CA ASP A 244 -12.26 -16.03 -5.83
C ASP A 244 -12.47 -16.00 -7.35
N ILE A 245 -11.71 -16.84 -8.05
CA ILE A 245 -11.71 -16.96 -9.51
C ILE A 245 -12.33 -18.30 -9.87
N SER A 246 -13.32 -18.28 -10.76
CA SER A 246 -13.87 -19.46 -11.42
C SER A 246 -13.67 -19.32 -12.92
N TRP A 247 -12.89 -20.22 -13.51
CA TRP A 247 -12.52 -20.20 -14.92
C TRP A 247 -12.96 -21.49 -15.63
N SER A 248 -13.74 -21.37 -16.71
CA SER A 248 -14.25 -22.54 -17.45
C SER A 248 -13.32 -23.07 -18.53
N GLY A 249 -12.30 -22.30 -18.94
CA GLY A 249 -11.42 -22.69 -20.05
C GLY A 249 -11.96 -22.43 -21.45
N LYS A 250 -13.09 -21.73 -21.58
CA LYS A 250 -13.73 -21.52 -22.89
C LYS A 250 -13.51 -20.09 -23.38
N TRP A 251 -13.02 -19.97 -24.62
CA TRP A 251 -12.94 -18.70 -25.31
C TRP A 251 -14.31 -18.25 -25.80
N GLN A 252 -14.54 -16.93 -25.78
CA GLN A 252 -15.72 -16.29 -26.34
C GLN A 252 -15.33 -14.95 -26.96
N ASP A 253 -15.96 -14.60 -28.08
CA ASP A 253 -15.58 -13.40 -28.85
C ASP A 253 -16.16 -12.09 -28.31
N THR A 254 -17.08 -12.13 -27.35
CA THR A 254 -17.70 -10.94 -26.74
C THR A 254 -17.43 -10.86 -25.24
N GLU A 255 -17.33 -9.63 -24.73
CA GLU A 255 -17.05 -9.36 -23.30
C GLU A 255 -18.11 -10.01 -22.40
N GLU A 256 -19.38 -9.90 -22.73
CA GLU A 256 -20.47 -10.43 -21.92
C GLU A 256 -20.45 -11.96 -21.85
N LYS A 257 -19.95 -12.62 -22.90
CA LYS A 257 -19.83 -14.08 -22.93
C LYS A 257 -18.58 -14.52 -22.19
N ILE A 258 -17.42 -13.90 -22.41
CA ILE A 258 -16.19 -14.30 -21.71
C ILE A 258 -16.32 -14.04 -20.20
N PHE A 259 -17.00 -12.98 -19.76
CA PHE A 259 -17.23 -12.71 -18.33
C PHE A 259 -18.20 -13.71 -17.67
N LYS A 260 -18.87 -14.58 -18.43
CA LYS A 260 -19.59 -15.75 -17.89
C LYS A 260 -18.67 -16.96 -17.75
N GLU A 261 -17.67 -17.05 -18.61
CA GLU A 261 -16.67 -18.14 -18.60
C GLU A 261 -15.61 -17.93 -17.51
N ILE A 262 -15.22 -16.67 -17.26
CA ILE A 262 -14.38 -16.28 -16.12
C ILE A 262 -15.14 -15.33 -15.18
N VAL A 263 -15.35 -15.80 -13.96
CA VAL A 263 -16.00 -15.03 -12.90
C VAL A 263 -14.99 -14.77 -11.80
N ILE A 264 -14.71 -13.49 -11.54
CA ILE A 264 -13.83 -13.05 -10.45
C ILE A 264 -14.68 -12.30 -9.44
N LYS A 265 -14.54 -12.64 -8.15
CA LYS A 265 -15.26 -11.98 -7.05
C LYS A 265 -14.31 -11.70 -5.89
N THR A 266 -14.49 -10.56 -5.24
CA THR A 266 -13.83 -10.32 -3.96
C THR A 266 -14.46 -11.24 -2.90
N THR A 267 -13.62 -11.90 -2.12
CA THR A 267 -14.05 -12.80 -1.04
C THR A 267 -13.33 -12.46 0.27
N SER A 268 -13.75 -13.09 1.37
CA SER A 268 -13.02 -13.04 2.63
C SER A 268 -11.92 -14.08 2.66
N ARG A 269 -10.99 -13.95 3.63
CA ARG A 269 -9.92 -14.93 3.82
C ARG A 269 -10.52 -16.35 3.94
N PRO A 270 -10.04 -17.33 3.16
CA PRO A 270 -10.49 -18.71 3.30
C PRO A 270 -10.19 -19.20 4.72
N LYS A 271 -11.14 -19.94 5.32
CA LYS A 271 -10.91 -20.63 6.60
C LYS A 271 -9.83 -21.67 6.36
N SER A 272 -8.67 -21.52 7.01
CA SER A 272 -7.63 -22.55 7.00
C SER A 272 -8.18 -23.79 7.67
N VAL A 273 -8.28 -24.88 6.92
CA VAL A 273 -8.48 -26.24 7.45
C VAL A 273 -7.12 -26.80 7.82
#